data_AF-A0A4V3UMW9-F1
#
_entry.id   AF-A0A4V3UMW9-F1
#
_cell.length_a   1.000
_cell.length_b   1.000
_cell.length_c   1.000
_cell.angle_alpha   90.00
_cell.angle_beta   90.00
_cell.angle_gamma   90.00
#
_symmetry.space_group_name_H-M   'P 1'
#
loop_
_entity.id
_entity.type
_entity.pdbx_description
1 polymer ?
#
loop_
_entity_poly.entity_id
_entity_poly.type
_entity_poly.pdbx_seq_one_letter_code
_entity_poly.pdbx_strand_id
1 'polypeptide(L)' 'MTYSDFSAAVRPKVVGSLNLHNAFLTQHLDFFILLSSAAGIVGNSGQANYAAGCTFQDALARYRRIPKRFNFLENKGI' A
#
# COMPACT_ATOMS: atom_id res chain seq x y z
N MET A 1 9.23 -21.35 -7.81
CA MET A 1 8.28 -20.84 -6.80
C MET A 1 6.90 -21.29 -7.20
N THR A 2 6.17 -21.99 -6.33
CA THR A 2 4.78 -22.36 -6.62
C THR A 2 3.85 -21.17 -6.41
N TYR A 3 2.61 -21.27 -6.89
CA TYR A 3 1.60 -20.24 -6.61
C TYR A 3 1.32 -20.09 -5.11
N SER A 4 1.33 -21.21 -4.36
CA SER A 4 1.13 -21.17 -2.90
C SER A 4 2.25 -20.40 -2.21
N ASP A 5 3.50 -20.66 -2.57
CA ASP A 5 4.67 -19.94 -2.02
C ASP A 5 4.62 -18.44 -2.34
N PHE A 6 4.19 -18.11 -3.56
CA PHE A 6 4.00 -16.73 -3.97
C PHE A 6 2.93 -16.05 -3.12
N SER A 7 1.75 -16.68 -3.05
CA SER A 7 0.57 -16.17 -2.35
C SER A 7 0.84 -15.98 -0.85
N ALA A 8 1.51 -16.94 -0.21
CA ALA A 8 1.84 -16.89 1.21
C ALA A 8 2.68 -15.65 1.57
N ALA A 9 3.68 -15.29 0.75
CA ALA A 9 4.53 -14.12 1.00
C ALA A 9 3.85 -12.79 0.63
N VAL A 10 3.04 -12.77 -0.44
CA VAL A 10 2.41 -11.54 -0.95
C VAL A 10 1.21 -11.11 -0.12
N ARG A 11 0.35 -12.06 0.27
CA ARG A 11 -0.93 -11.78 0.95
C ARG A 11 -0.82 -10.88 2.19
N PRO A 12 0.10 -11.10 3.16
CA PRO A 12 0.17 -10.24 4.33
C PRO A 12 0.52 -8.78 3.97
N LYS A 13 1.37 -8.57 2.96
CA LYS A 13 1.77 -7.22 2.52
C LYS A 13 0.69 -6.55 1.67
N VAL A 14 0.02 -7.28 0.78
CA VAL A 14 -1.00 -6.71 -0.11
C VAL A 14 -2.35 -6.63 0.59
N VAL A 15 -2.94 -7.77 0.90
CA VAL A 15 -4.29 -7.85 1.48
C VAL A 15 -4.29 -7.26 2.88
N GLY A 16 -3.27 -7.57 3.70
CA GLY A 16 -3.17 -7.01 5.05
C GLY A 16 -3.09 -5.48 5.05
N SER A 17 -2.23 -4.89 4.21
CA SER A 17 -2.12 -3.42 4.16
C SER A 17 -3.36 -2.76 3.56
N LEU A 18 -4.04 -3.39 2.59
CA LEU A 18 -5.30 -2.88 2.04
C LEU A 18 -6.43 -2.93 3.08
N ASN A 19 -6.50 -3.99 3.87
CA ASN A 19 -7.47 -4.09 4.97
C ASN A 19 -7.25 -2.98 6.00
N LEU A 20 -5.99 -2.73 6.39
CA LEU A 20 -5.65 -1.62 7.28
C LEU A 20 -5.98 -0.27 6.63
N HIS A 21 -5.65 -0.09 5.36
CA HIS A 21 -6.00 1.13 4.62
C HIS A 21 -7.49 1.42 4.71
N ASN A 22 -8.33 0.40 4.44
CA ASN A 22 -9.80 0.49 4.46
C ASN A 22 -10.35 0.76 5.86
N ALA A 23 -9.84 0.05 6.88
CA ALA A 23 -10.29 0.20 8.26
C ALA A 23 -10.01 1.61 8.83
N PHE A 24 -8.97 2.27 8.33
CA PHE A 24 -8.52 3.59 8.77
C PHE A 24 -8.70 4.68 7.68
N LEU A 25 -9.71 4.55 6.81
CA LEU A 25 -10.00 5.55 5.76
C LEU A 25 -10.46 6.89 6.30
N THR A 26 -11.21 6.88 7.41
CA THR A 26 -11.87 8.05 8.00
C THR A 26 -11.26 8.49 9.32
N GLN A 27 -10.22 7.79 9.79
CA GLN A 27 -9.56 8.07 11.06
C GLN A 27 -8.36 8.99 10.86
N HIS A 28 -8.19 9.95 11.78
CA HIS A 28 -7.00 10.78 11.86
C HIS A 28 -5.90 10.03 12.61
N LEU A 29 -5.05 9.32 11.87
CA LEU A 29 -3.86 8.68 12.41
C LEU A 29 -2.69 9.66 12.35
N ASP A 30 -1.92 9.75 13.43
CA ASP A 30 -0.64 10.47 13.40
C ASP A 30 0.35 9.79 12.44
N PHE A 31 0.31 8.45 12.39
CA PHE A 31 1.19 7.65 11.53
C PHE A 31 0.48 6.43 10.92
N PHE A 32 0.81 6.14 9.67
CA PHE A 32 0.47 4.88 8.99
C PHE A 32 1.74 4.34 8.34
N ILE A 33 2.43 3.43 9.03
CA ILE A 33 3.77 2.95 8.64
C ILE A 33 3.64 1.59 7.95
N LEU A 34 4.22 1.47 6.75
CA LEU A 34 4.33 0.22 6.01
C LEU A 34 5.81 -0.18 5.92
N LEU A 35 6.15 -1.38 6.39
CA LEU A 35 7.52 -1.88 6.37
C LEU A 35 7.84 -2.57 5.04
N SER A 36 8.45 -1.80 4.14
CA SER A 36 8.96 -2.28 2.84
C SER A 36 10.43 -2.73 2.94
N SER A 37 11.07 -2.99 1.81
CA SER A 37 12.47 -3.40 1.68
C SER A 37 13.05 -2.92 0.35
N ALA A 38 14.37 -2.73 0.30
CA ALA A 38 15.08 -2.44 -0.96
C ALA A 38 14.82 -3.49 -2.05
N ALA A 39 14.47 -4.73 -1.67
CA ALA A 39 14.05 -5.78 -2.59
C ALA A 39 12.85 -5.38 -3.48
N GLY A 40 11.98 -4.47 -3.02
CA GLY A 40 10.86 -3.94 -3.82
C GLY A 40 11.27 -2.91 -4.89
N ILE A 41 12.52 -2.44 -4.87
CA ILE A 41 13.05 -1.42 -5.78
C ILE A 41 14.11 -2.02 -6.70
N VAL A 42 15.15 -2.64 -6.13
CA VAL A 42 16.28 -3.18 -6.90
C VAL A 42 16.14 -4.68 -7.19
N GLY A 43 15.12 -5.33 -6.62
CA GLY A 43 14.94 -6.77 -6.70
C GLY A 43 15.89 -7.53 -5.78
N ASN A 44 15.63 -8.83 -5.62
CA ASN A 44 16.56 -9.78 -5.03
C ASN A 44 16.28 -11.16 -5.63
N SER A 45 17.34 -11.87 -6.03
CA SER A 45 17.20 -13.17 -6.71
C SER A 45 16.44 -14.16 -5.82
N GLY A 46 15.46 -14.85 -6.40
CA GLY A 46 14.59 -15.79 -5.67
C GLY A 46 13.47 -15.15 -4.85
N GLN A 47 13.37 -13.81 -4.76
CA GLN A 47 12.40 -13.11 -3.90
C GLN A 47 11.34 -12.31 -4.67
N ALA A 48 10.94 -12.77 -5.86
CA ALA A 48 9.95 -12.07 -6.69
C ALA A 48 8.60 -11.83 -5.97
N ASN A 49 8.15 -12.78 -5.14
CA ASN A 49 6.96 -12.66 -4.29
C ASN A 49 7.12 -11.58 -3.20
N TYR A 50 8.23 -11.60 -2.47
CA TYR A 50 8.51 -10.62 -1.42
C TYR A 50 8.68 -9.20 -1.99
N ALA A 51 9.39 -9.09 -3.12
CA ALA A 51 9.55 -7.83 -3.86
C ALA A 51 8.18 -7.25 -4.26
N ALA A 52 7.30 -8.05 -4.86
CA ALA A 52 5.96 -7.62 -5.25
C ALA A 52 5.14 -7.06 -4.07
N GLY A 53 5.20 -7.72 -2.92
CA GLY A 53 4.53 -7.23 -1.70
C GLY A 53 5.10 -5.90 -1.20
N CYS A 54 6.42 -5.74 -1.25
CA CYS A 54 7.10 -4.49 -0.87
C CYS A 54 6.73 -3.34 -1.82
N THR A 55 6.81 -3.56 -3.14
CA THR A 55 6.45 -2.57 -4.15
C THR A 55 4.98 -2.14 -4.02
N PHE A 56 4.06 -3.05 -3.69
CA PHE A 56 2.67 -2.69 -3.40
C PHE A 56 2.56 -1.74 -2.20
N GLN A 57 3.27 -2.03 -1.10
CA GLN A 57 3.27 -1.17 0.08
C GLN A 57 3.85 0.22 -0.21
N ASP A 58 4.90 0.31 -1.02
CA ASP A 58 5.48 1.58 -1.48
C ASP A 58 4.45 2.40 -2.27
N ALA A 59 3.74 1.75 -3.19
CA ALA A 59 2.67 2.36 -3.98
C ALA A 59 1.48 2.81 -3.11
N LEU A 60 1.06 1.99 -2.14
CA LEU A 60 -0.02 2.32 -1.21
C LEU A 60 0.35 3.50 -0.31
N ALA A 61 1.59 3.56 0.18
CA ALA A 61 2.08 4.70 0.95
C ALA A 61 2.04 5.99 0.12
N ARG A 62 2.48 5.92 -1.14
CA ARG A 62 2.39 7.06 -2.07
C ARG A 62 0.94 7.47 -2.31
N TYR A 63 0.05 6.51 -2.57
CA TYR A 63 -1.37 6.76 -2.77
C TYR A 63 -2.02 7.47 -1.58
N ARG A 64 -1.73 7.03 -0.34
CA ARG A 64 -2.25 7.66 0.89
C ARG A 64 -1.76 9.09 1.12
N ARG A 65 -0.61 9.47 0.54
CA ARG A 65 -0.05 10.82 0.66
C ARG A 65 -0.57 11.80 -0.38
N ILE A 66 -1.20 11.33 -1.45
CA ILE A 66 -1.75 12.23 -2.47
C ILE A 66 -2.85 13.07 -1.81
N PRO A 67 -2.72 14.41 -1.77
CA PRO A 67 -3.78 15.27 -1.27
C PRO A 67 -5.04 15.01 -2.08
N LYS A 68 -6.14 14.64 -1.40
CA LYS A 68 -7.45 14.58 -2.05
C LYS A 68 -7.78 16.02 -2.47
N ARG A 69 -7.76 16.29 -3.77
CA ARG A 69 -8.00 17.62 -4.33
C ARG A 69 -9.37 18.07 -3.84
N PHE A 70 -9.40 19.13 -3.04
CA PHE A 70 -10.64 19.72 -2.53
C PHE A 70 -11.39 20.29 -3.74
N ASN A 71 -12.53 19.70 -4.11
CA ASN A 71 -13.38 20.26 -5.15
C ASN A 71 -14.05 21.53 -4.61
N PHE A 72 -13.42 22.66 -4.90
CA PHE A 72 -13.89 24.00 -4.54
C PHE A 72 -15.28 24.35 -5.13
N LEU A 73 -15.80 23.53 -6.04
CA LEU A 73 -17.04 23.80 -6.78
C LEU A 73 -18.32 23.28 -6.12
N GLU A 74 -18.25 22.48 -5.04
CA GLU A 74 -19.45 22.01 -4.32
C GLU A 74 -19.93 22.94 -3.19
N ASN A 75 -19.17 23.99 -2.86
CA ASN A 75 -19.45 24.85 -1.69
C ASN A 75 -19.83 26.30 -2.04
N LYS A 76 -20.17 26.56 -3.31
CA LYS A 76 -20.90 27.77 -3.69
C LYS A 76 -22.32 27.35 -4.02
N GLY A 77 -23.22 27.53 -3.05
CA GLY A 77 -24.66 27.50 -3.28
C GLY A 77 -25.07 28.65 -4.22
N ILE A 78 -24.82 28.46 -5.51
CA ILE A 78 -25.48 29.13 -6.62
C ILE A 78 -26.34 28.07 -7.31
#